data_AF-A0A554LVJ6-F1
#
_entry.id   AF-A0A554LVJ6-F1
#
_cell.length_a   1.000
_cell.length_b   1.000
_cell.length_c   1.000
_cell.angle_alpha   90.00
_cell.angle_beta   90.00
_cell.angle_gamma   90.00
#
_symmetry.space_group_name_H-M   'P 1'
#
loop_
_entity.id
_entity.type
_entity.pdbx_description
1 polymer ?
#
loop_
_entity_poly.entity_id
_entity_poly.type
_entity_poly.pdbx_seq_one_letter_code
_entity_poly.pdbx_strand_id
1 'polypeptide(L)'
;MNINLTKKFLSVKNLFWLAIVIGVVLRFWGLGSAEIFHDEGLYAFRSIGYVDYIQNSDQTQPVQWFKDAVLPFWTHLSFHDHPPLFFIIQHIFFEVFGDSLFVARLPSALAGVFSIVLVFLIAKRVFKNEYAALLAAFLLAVNNAHVWVSRSSILESVLIFFIFLNIYAFLKFIENKKYWWFFGLTLGLVFLTKYTGFFLLPVYLVYLLIARRDLFRGPYFYGALFLAGIMFSPVIIYNFYLWKNTGHFDLQFAYVFKQNTPEWRVSLGKNQEPFSKMIDNLLSLYSISSLIAVTGGIIASIILWFKKRDNFLMFLWLLFIFITLVLVAVGSAFRFISLYTAPFVFLITFLFVYFKEKFSGGYLATVFKIIFIIFMVYETVFMIGGIFFDFPDFGIAKLDRYFDNVFGDNRSLAVPRSTNPHLDRIIQESIKKYKPSGKPIMIIYDENAILSAKLWVFARRTYYHGISAVTAGQFKSILRSQGADYFKDYEIYFVKATDSTSLNPYFFTPDANDFENFLIQQLQLTPGTIIVNQQAAPMFKVYKFSM
;
A
#
# COMPACT_ATOMS: atom_id res chain seq x y z
N MET A 1 -23.81 -41.59 -14.32
CA MET A 1 -22.59 -41.48 -13.47
C MET A 1 -22.14 -40.03 -13.17
N ASN A 2 -22.66 -38.96 -13.82
CA ASN A 2 -22.07 -37.61 -13.72
C ASN A 2 -22.77 -36.54 -12.85
N ILE A 3 -24.01 -36.73 -12.39
CA ILE A 3 -24.75 -35.69 -11.61
C ILE A 3 -24.28 -35.60 -10.14
N ASN A 4 -23.92 -36.74 -9.54
CA ASN A 4 -23.44 -36.78 -8.14
C ASN A 4 -22.03 -36.22 -8.00
N LEU A 5 -21.17 -36.37 -9.02
CA LEU A 5 -19.84 -35.76 -9.04
C LEU A 5 -19.95 -34.24 -9.18
N THR A 6 -20.77 -33.71 -10.10
CA THR A 6 -20.98 -32.26 -10.24
C THR A 6 -21.58 -31.62 -8.99
N LYS A 7 -22.58 -32.24 -8.34
CA LYS A 7 -23.11 -31.74 -7.06
C LYS A 7 -22.08 -31.75 -5.94
N LYS A 8 -21.20 -32.75 -5.89
CA LYS A 8 -20.10 -32.82 -4.91
C LYS A 8 -19.06 -31.73 -5.16
N PHE A 9 -18.73 -31.45 -6.43
CA PHE A 9 -17.81 -30.37 -6.82
C PHE A 9 -18.38 -28.97 -6.56
N LEU A 10 -19.68 -28.74 -6.78
CA LEU A 10 -20.35 -27.45 -6.57
C LEU A 10 -20.84 -27.22 -5.12
N SER A 11 -20.27 -27.92 -4.14
CA SER A 11 -20.57 -27.67 -2.74
C SER A 11 -20.13 -26.27 -2.30
N VAL A 12 -20.81 -25.68 -1.32
CA VAL A 12 -20.47 -24.34 -0.78
C VAL A 12 -19.01 -24.28 -0.35
N LYS A 13 -18.52 -25.34 0.30
CA LYS A 13 -17.11 -25.46 0.72
C LYS A 13 -16.16 -25.34 -0.46
N ASN A 14 -16.42 -26.05 -1.56
CA ASN A 14 -15.54 -26.05 -2.72
C ASN A 14 -15.59 -24.72 -3.47
N LEU A 15 -16.78 -24.12 -3.60
CA LEU A 15 -16.91 -22.79 -4.23
C LEU A 15 -16.21 -21.71 -3.42
N PHE A 16 -16.24 -21.80 -2.09
CA PHE A 16 -15.47 -20.91 -1.24
C PHE A 16 -13.95 -21.08 -1.45
N TRP A 17 -13.46 -22.32 -1.47
CA TRP A 17 -12.04 -22.58 -1.76
C TRP A 17 -11.63 -22.13 -3.17
N LEU A 18 -12.52 -22.26 -4.15
CA LEU A 18 -12.28 -21.73 -5.50
C LEU A 18 -12.11 -20.21 -5.48
N ALA A 19 -12.97 -19.48 -4.76
CA ALA A 19 -12.83 -18.03 -4.60
C ALA A 19 -11.50 -17.65 -3.93
N ILE A 20 -11.05 -18.43 -2.93
CA ILE A 20 -9.75 -18.25 -2.29
C ILE A 20 -8.60 -18.51 -3.27
N VAL A 21 -8.63 -19.62 -4.02
CA VAL A 21 -7.58 -19.95 -5.02
C VAL A 21 -7.50 -18.86 -6.09
N ILE A 22 -8.64 -18.42 -6.63
CA ILE A 22 -8.68 -17.29 -7.59
C ILE A 22 -8.07 -16.05 -6.94
N GLY A 23 -8.49 -15.71 -5.72
CA GLY A 23 -7.98 -14.56 -4.99
C GLY A 23 -6.46 -14.61 -4.75
N VAL A 24 -5.91 -15.79 -4.45
CA VAL A 24 -4.47 -16.03 -4.29
C VAL A 24 -3.75 -15.86 -5.62
N VAL A 25 -4.18 -16.53 -6.69
CA VAL A 25 -3.53 -16.43 -8.01
C VAL A 25 -3.48 -14.98 -8.47
N LEU A 26 -4.59 -14.25 -8.40
CA LEU A 26 -4.65 -12.85 -8.84
C LEU A 26 -3.75 -11.92 -8.00
N ARG A 27 -3.52 -12.20 -6.72
CA ARG A 27 -2.68 -11.37 -5.85
C ARG A 27 -1.21 -11.76 -5.88
N PHE A 28 -0.88 -13.03 -6.08
CA PHE A 28 0.50 -13.52 -6.00
C PHE A 28 1.20 -13.65 -7.36
N TRP A 29 0.45 -13.70 -8.47
CA TRP A 29 1.05 -13.79 -9.80
C TRP A 29 1.97 -12.59 -10.08
N GLY A 30 3.25 -12.84 -10.37
CA GLY A 30 4.22 -11.78 -10.69
C GLY A 30 4.40 -10.72 -9.60
N LEU A 31 4.11 -11.04 -8.33
CA LEU A 31 4.08 -10.06 -7.23
C LEU A 31 5.44 -9.33 -7.05
N GLY A 32 6.54 -10.07 -7.20
CA GLY A 32 7.90 -9.51 -7.11
C GLY A 32 8.48 -8.98 -8.42
N SER A 33 7.80 -9.17 -9.56
CA SER A 33 8.32 -8.78 -10.88
C SER A 33 7.74 -7.47 -11.40
N ALA A 34 6.62 -7.00 -10.84
CA ALA A 34 5.99 -5.75 -11.23
C ALA A 34 6.77 -4.54 -10.72
N GLU A 35 6.68 -3.43 -11.44
CA GLU A 35 7.34 -2.15 -11.14
C GLU A 35 6.96 -1.57 -9.78
N ILE A 36 7.89 -0.86 -9.15
CA ILE A 36 7.66 -0.18 -7.86
C ILE A 36 7.22 1.27 -8.09
N PHE A 37 6.04 1.62 -7.58
CA PHE A 37 5.38 2.89 -7.86
C PHE A 37 4.91 3.64 -6.63
N HIS A 38 4.62 4.92 -6.82
CA HIS A 38 4.01 5.79 -5.82
C HIS A 38 4.80 5.76 -4.50
N ASP A 39 4.14 5.45 -3.39
CA ASP A 39 4.75 5.44 -2.06
C ASP A 39 5.38 4.07 -1.71
N GLU A 40 5.36 3.07 -2.61
CA GLU A 40 5.85 1.72 -2.31
C GLU A 40 7.33 1.70 -1.90
N GLY A 41 8.19 2.37 -2.68
CA GLY A 41 9.64 2.41 -2.39
C GLY A 41 9.95 3.16 -1.10
N LEU A 42 9.17 4.20 -0.82
CA LEU A 42 9.27 4.98 0.41
C LEU A 42 8.85 4.16 1.62
N TYR A 43 7.72 3.46 1.57
CA TYR A 43 7.26 2.63 2.68
C TYR A 43 8.16 1.44 2.91
N ALA A 44 8.54 0.74 1.84
CA ALA A 44 9.42 -0.41 1.92
C ALA A 44 10.79 -0.05 2.50
N PHE A 45 11.42 1.04 2.03
CA PHE A 45 12.69 1.52 2.57
C PHE A 45 12.64 1.84 4.08
N ARG A 46 11.59 2.54 4.52
CA ARG A 46 11.39 2.88 5.94
C ARG A 46 11.19 1.63 6.80
N SER A 47 10.51 0.61 6.27
CA SER A 47 10.22 -0.62 6.99
C SER A 47 11.43 -1.54 7.15
N ILE A 48 12.44 -1.49 6.27
CA ILE A 48 13.62 -2.39 6.41
C ILE A 48 14.31 -2.16 7.76
N GLY A 49 14.68 -0.92 8.07
CA GLY A 49 15.30 -0.56 9.34
C GLY A 49 14.33 -0.08 10.42
N TYR A 50 13.03 0.01 10.11
CA TYR A 50 12.03 0.68 10.93
C TYR A 50 12.49 2.10 11.36
N VAL A 51 12.88 2.91 10.37
CA VAL A 51 13.40 4.26 10.57
C VAL A 51 12.64 5.28 9.74
N ASP A 52 12.23 6.37 10.37
CA ASP A 52 11.58 7.48 9.70
C ASP A 52 12.60 8.35 8.96
N TYR A 53 12.86 8.01 7.70
CA TYR A 53 13.79 8.73 6.83
C TYR A 53 13.42 8.56 5.35
N ILE A 54 13.38 9.67 4.60
CA ILE A 54 12.97 9.66 3.18
C ILE A 54 13.91 10.41 2.22
N GLN A 55 15.12 10.77 2.67
CA GLN A 55 16.13 11.51 1.87
C GLN A 55 15.60 12.81 1.21
N ASN A 56 14.73 13.56 1.90
CA ASN A 56 14.20 14.84 1.39
C ASN A 56 14.56 16.00 2.35
N SER A 57 15.24 17.02 1.83
CA SER A 57 15.60 18.24 2.58
C SER A 57 14.43 19.20 2.80
N ASP A 58 13.35 19.05 2.04
CA ASP A 58 12.15 19.89 2.16
C ASP A 58 11.09 19.26 3.06
N GLN A 59 11.31 18.01 3.49
CA GLN A 59 10.47 17.31 4.45
C GLN A 59 11.39 16.48 5.35
N THR A 60 11.91 17.11 6.40
CA THR A 60 12.90 16.50 7.30
C THR A 60 12.25 15.67 8.43
N GLN A 61 12.99 14.71 8.99
CA GLN A 61 12.52 13.79 10.03
C GLN A 61 13.33 13.92 11.35
N PRO A 62 12.83 13.40 12.49
CA PRO A 62 13.54 13.41 13.76
C PRO A 62 14.98 12.89 13.70
N VAL A 63 15.26 11.89 12.85
CA VAL A 63 16.63 11.38 12.66
C VAL A 63 17.61 12.45 12.19
N GLN A 64 17.14 13.47 11.47
CA GLN A 64 17.93 14.60 11.01
C GLN A 64 18.03 15.71 12.06
N TRP A 65 17.00 15.91 12.88
CA TRP A 65 16.96 16.96 13.89
C TRP A 65 17.82 16.64 15.12
N PHE A 66 17.89 15.36 15.49
CA PHE A 66 18.66 14.89 16.65
C PHE A 66 20.03 14.29 16.25
N LYS A 67 20.67 14.84 15.22
CA LYS A 67 21.95 14.33 14.69
C LYS A 67 23.06 14.24 15.73
N ASP A 68 23.12 15.22 16.64
CA ASP A 68 24.19 15.36 17.64
C ASP A 68 23.77 14.84 19.04
N ALA A 69 22.66 14.10 19.12
CA ALA A 69 22.13 13.57 20.37
C ALA A 69 21.66 12.12 20.19
N VAL A 70 21.42 11.40 21.29
CA VAL A 70 20.73 10.10 21.22
C VAL A 70 19.30 10.30 20.74
N LEU A 71 18.82 9.45 19.83
CA LEU A 71 17.43 9.54 19.37
C LEU A 71 16.47 9.38 20.55
N PRO A 72 15.57 10.34 20.79
CA PRO A 72 14.59 10.22 21.86
C PRO A 72 13.69 9.00 21.65
N PHE A 73 13.34 8.29 22.72
CA PHE A 73 12.53 7.06 22.63
C PHE A 73 11.23 7.22 21.82
N TRP A 74 10.60 8.40 21.89
CA TRP A 74 9.33 8.68 21.23
C TRP A 74 9.45 8.63 19.71
N THR A 75 10.63 8.86 19.12
CA THR A 75 10.82 8.82 17.66
C THR A 75 10.61 7.43 17.05
N HIS A 76 10.59 6.38 17.88
CA HIS A 76 10.32 5.00 17.46
C HIS A 76 8.83 4.61 17.57
N LEU A 77 7.97 5.48 18.12
CA LEU A 77 6.56 5.16 18.36
C LEU A 77 5.66 5.40 17.14
N SER A 78 6.05 6.25 16.21
CA SER A 78 5.31 6.56 14.97
C SER A 78 6.23 7.20 13.93
N PHE A 79 5.70 7.46 12.74
CA PHE A 79 6.37 8.21 11.69
C PHE A 79 5.79 9.63 11.60
N HIS A 80 6.57 10.56 11.06
CA HIS A 80 6.16 11.96 10.93
C HIS A 80 4.93 12.20 10.07
N ASP A 81 4.48 11.22 9.28
CA ASP A 81 3.36 11.35 8.36
C ASP A 81 2.34 10.20 8.41
N HIS A 82 2.63 9.11 9.15
CA HIS A 82 1.80 7.92 9.22
C HIS A 82 1.88 7.20 10.59
N PRO A 83 0.81 6.51 11.00
CA PRO A 83 0.84 5.50 12.06
C PRO A 83 1.80 4.33 11.80
N PRO A 84 2.25 3.62 12.85
CA PRO A 84 3.36 2.67 12.73
C PRO A 84 2.99 1.26 12.23
N LEU A 85 1.72 0.81 12.30
CA LEU A 85 1.40 -0.62 12.22
C LEU A 85 1.80 -1.27 10.89
N PHE A 86 1.60 -0.57 9.76
CA PHE A 86 2.01 -1.11 8.46
C PHE A 86 3.53 -1.32 8.40
N PHE A 87 4.31 -0.35 8.88
CA PHE A 87 5.77 -0.44 8.90
C PHE A 87 6.25 -1.53 9.85
N ILE A 88 5.61 -1.72 11.01
CA ILE A 88 5.92 -2.82 11.93
C ILE A 88 5.68 -4.17 11.25
N ILE A 89 4.51 -4.36 10.62
CA ILE A 89 4.19 -5.60 9.92
C ILE A 89 5.21 -5.85 8.81
N GLN A 90 5.48 -4.85 7.97
CA GLN A 90 6.41 -4.99 6.86
C GLN A 90 7.85 -5.24 7.34
N HIS A 91 8.28 -4.58 8.43
CA HIS A 91 9.59 -4.81 9.06
C HIS A 91 9.75 -6.26 9.51
N ILE A 92 8.74 -6.85 10.16
CA ILE A 92 8.75 -8.26 10.58
C ILE A 92 8.94 -9.18 9.36
N PHE A 93 8.26 -8.89 8.24
CA PHE A 93 8.42 -9.69 7.02
C PHE A 93 9.82 -9.57 6.42
N PHE A 94 10.42 -8.37 6.43
CA PHE A 94 11.80 -8.18 5.96
C PHE A 94 12.82 -8.90 6.85
N GLU A 95 12.66 -8.88 8.18
CA GLU A 95 13.57 -9.59 9.07
C GLU A 95 13.47 -11.13 8.92
N VAL A 96 12.29 -11.66 8.55
CA VAL A 96 12.08 -13.11 8.38
C VAL A 96 12.47 -13.60 6.98
N PHE A 97 12.18 -12.84 5.92
CA PHE A 97 12.30 -13.30 4.54
C PHE A 97 13.37 -12.55 3.71
N GLY A 98 14.01 -11.53 4.27
CA GLY A 98 14.95 -10.65 3.57
C GLY A 98 14.25 -9.56 2.75
N ASP A 99 15.00 -8.55 2.32
CA ASP A 99 14.47 -7.43 1.56
C ASP A 99 14.39 -7.72 0.05
N SER A 100 13.17 -7.89 -0.45
CA SER A 100 12.88 -8.01 -1.88
C SER A 100 11.54 -7.39 -2.23
N LEU A 101 11.29 -7.09 -3.51
CA LEU A 101 10.01 -6.56 -3.97
C LEU A 101 8.84 -7.51 -3.63
N PHE A 102 9.08 -8.82 -3.71
CA PHE A 102 8.10 -9.82 -3.32
C PHE A 102 7.75 -9.69 -1.84
N VAL A 103 8.76 -9.63 -0.97
CA VAL A 103 8.56 -9.52 0.49
C VAL A 103 7.94 -8.18 0.88
N ALA A 104 8.29 -7.09 0.21
CA ALA A 104 7.68 -5.78 0.43
C ALA A 104 6.15 -5.82 0.26
N ARG A 105 5.67 -6.57 -0.75
CA ARG A 105 4.23 -6.68 -1.09
C ARG A 105 3.52 -7.84 -0.41
N LEU A 106 4.27 -8.79 0.14
CA LEU A 106 3.73 -10.00 0.74
C LEU A 106 2.70 -9.73 1.87
N PRO A 107 2.92 -8.78 2.80
CA PRO A 107 1.90 -8.42 3.80
C PRO A 107 0.57 -7.97 3.18
N SER A 108 0.63 -7.11 2.14
CA SER A 108 -0.56 -6.63 1.43
C SER A 108 -1.27 -7.75 0.69
N ALA A 109 -0.54 -8.64 0.03
CA ALA A 109 -1.12 -9.76 -0.70
C ALA A 109 -1.86 -10.73 0.25
N LEU A 110 -1.26 -11.02 1.41
CA LEU A 110 -1.87 -11.84 2.46
C LEU A 110 -3.10 -11.17 3.07
N ALA A 111 -3.02 -9.88 3.41
CA ALA A 111 -4.15 -9.10 3.90
C ALA A 111 -5.31 -9.14 2.89
N GLY A 112 -5.01 -8.99 1.60
CA GLY A 112 -5.98 -9.10 0.52
C GLY A 112 -6.68 -10.46 0.41
N VAL A 113 -5.96 -11.57 0.63
CA VAL A 113 -6.53 -12.93 0.63
C VAL A 113 -7.39 -13.16 1.87
N PHE A 114 -6.90 -12.78 3.06
CA PHE A 114 -7.67 -12.94 4.30
C PHE A 114 -8.92 -12.07 4.35
N SER A 115 -8.92 -10.90 3.67
CA SER A 115 -10.12 -10.09 3.49
C SER A 115 -11.25 -10.86 2.78
N ILE A 116 -10.94 -11.80 1.87
CA ILE A 116 -11.96 -12.64 1.20
C ILE A 116 -12.68 -13.52 2.22
N VAL A 117 -11.92 -14.09 3.16
CA VAL A 117 -12.47 -14.91 4.26
C VAL A 117 -13.36 -14.04 5.15
N LEU A 118 -12.90 -12.85 5.54
CA LEU A 118 -13.67 -11.94 6.39
C LEU A 118 -14.96 -11.48 5.72
N VAL A 119 -14.93 -11.15 4.43
CA VAL A 119 -16.13 -10.78 3.68
C VAL A 119 -17.13 -11.93 3.61
N PHE A 120 -16.67 -13.17 3.39
CA PHE A 120 -17.54 -14.34 3.48
C PHE A 120 -18.20 -14.45 4.85
N LEU A 121 -17.42 -14.31 5.93
CA LEU A 121 -17.93 -14.42 7.31
C LEU A 121 -18.92 -13.30 7.68
N ILE A 122 -18.65 -12.07 7.24
CA ILE A 122 -19.54 -10.92 7.41
C ILE A 122 -20.84 -11.16 6.63
N ALA A 123 -20.75 -11.50 5.35
CA ALA A 123 -21.92 -11.74 4.51
C ALA A 123 -22.75 -12.92 5.02
N LYS A 124 -22.13 -14.02 5.48
CA LYS A 124 -22.85 -15.15 6.06
C LYS A 124 -23.68 -14.75 7.28
N ARG A 125 -23.14 -13.87 8.12
CA ARG A 125 -23.81 -13.36 9.31
C ARG A 125 -24.95 -12.40 8.99
N VAL A 126 -24.70 -11.50 8.04
CA VAL A 126 -25.63 -10.45 7.62
C VAL A 126 -26.81 -11.03 6.86
N PHE A 127 -26.52 -11.75 5.77
CA PHE A 127 -27.55 -12.25 4.86
C PHE A 127 -28.18 -13.55 5.35
N LYS A 128 -27.57 -14.21 6.35
CA LYS A 128 -27.98 -15.54 6.83
C LYS A 128 -28.15 -16.55 5.69
N ASN A 129 -27.34 -16.39 4.64
CA ASN A 129 -27.44 -17.11 3.38
C ASN A 129 -26.04 -17.43 2.85
N GLU A 130 -25.75 -18.71 2.68
CA GLU A 130 -24.42 -19.16 2.25
C GLU A 130 -24.09 -18.76 0.81
N TYR A 131 -25.08 -18.72 -0.08
CA TYR A 131 -24.87 -18.29 -1.47
C TYR A 131 -24.58 -16.80 -1.56
N ALA A 132 -25.23 -15.97 -0.72
CA ALA A 132 -24.90 -14.55 -0.62
C ALA A 132 -23.47 -14.34 -0.09
N ALA A 133 -23.06 -15.16 0.88
CA ALA A 133 -21.70 -15.14 1.40
C ALA A 133 -20.66 -15.53 0.35
N LEU A 134 -20.92 -16.58 -0.43
CA LEU A 134 -20.07 -16.99 -1.55
C LEU A 134 -19.97 -15.90 -2.61
N LEU A 135 -21.10 -15.26 -2.95
CA LEU A 135 -21.13 -14.16 -3.91
C LEU A 135 -20.24 -13.02 -3.43
N ALA A 136 -20.42 -12.55 -2.19
CA ALA A 136 -19.60 -11.48 -1.64
C ALA A 136 -18.10 -11.82 -1.66
N ALA A 137 -17.74 -13.06 -1.30
CA ALA A 137 -16.37 -13.53 -1.32
C ALA A 137 -15.78 -13.54 -2.74
N PHE A 138 -16.53 -14.04 -3.73
CA PHE A 138 -16.09 -14.04 -5.11
C PHE A 138 -15.95 -12.61 -5.65
N LEU A 139 -16.91 -11.73 -5.39
CA LEU A 139 -16.85 -10.33 -5.80
C LEU A 139 -15.58 -9.65 -5.28
N LEU A 140 -15.20 -9.88 -4.02
CA LEU A 140 -13.94 -9.36 -3.48
C LEU A 140 -12.70 -10.05 -4.08
N ALA A 141 -12.78 -11.35 -4.37
CA ALA A 141 -11.67 -12.10 -4.94
C ALA A 141 -11.23 -11.52 -6.30
N VAL A 142 -12.19 -11.11 -7.12
CA VAL A 142 -12.00 -10.52 -8.47
C VAL A 142 -12.19 -9.00 -8.53
N ASN A 143 -12.30 -8.31 -7.40
CA ASN A 143 -12.49 -6.86 -7.41
C ASN A 143 -11.20 -6.13 -7.83
N ASN A 144 -11.25 -5.40 -8.94
CA ASN A 144 -10.08 -4.71 -9.51
C ASN A 144 -9.39 -3.76 -8.52
N ALA A 145 -10.15 -2.87 -7.88
CA ALA A 145 -9.62 -1.92 -6.91
C ALA A 145 -8.89 -2.61 -5.75
N HIS A 146 -9.51 -3.63 -5.17
CA HIS A 146 -8.99 -4.35 -4.02
C HIS A 146 -7.78 -5.21 -4.36
N VAL A 147 -7.79 -5.86 -5.53
CA VAL A 147 -6.64 -6.64 -6.00
C VAL A 147 -5.45 -5.73 -6.31
N TRP A 148 -5.69 -4.58 -6.97
CA TRP A 148 -4.65 -3.59 -7.22
C TRP A 148 -3.96 -3.13 -5.92
N VAL A 149 -4.70 -2.65 -4.92
CA VAL A 149 -4.07 -2.26 -3.64
C VAL A 149 -3.42 -3.42 -2.91
N SER A 150 -3.94 -4.65 -3.05
CA SER A 150 -3.35 -5.85 -2.42
C SER A 150 -2.04 -6.30 -3.07
N ARG A 151 -1.75 -5.83 -4.29
CA ARG A 151 -0.50 -6.11 -5.01
C ARG A 151 0.54 -5.03 -4.84
N SER A 152 0.18 -3.91 -4.20
CA SER A 152 1.07 -2.80 -3.91
C SER A 152 1.54 -2.80 -2.47
N SER A 153 2.80 -2.41 -2.25
CA SER A 153 3.39 -2.20 -0.93
C SER A 153 2.94 -0.85 -0.32
N ILE A 154 1.63 -0.65 -0.18
CA ILE A 154 0.99 0.54 0.41
C ILE A 154 0.04 0.16 1.56
N LEU A 155 -0.26 1.12 2.44
CA LEU A 155 -1.00 0.86 3.69
C LEU A 155 -2.46 0.41 3.47
N GLU A 156 -3.04 0.73 2.31
CA GLU A 156 -4.47 0.56 2.01
C GLU A 156 -4.95 -0.88 2.12
N SER A 157 -4.17 -1.86 1.63
CA SER A 157 -4.60 -3.27 1.68
C SER A 157 -4.71 -3.77 3.13
N VAL A 158 -3.71 -3.47 3.95
CA VAL A 158 -3.70 -3.81 5.38
C VAL A 158 -4.80 -3.05 6.14
N LEU A 159 -5.03 -1.78 5.79
CA LEU A 159 -6.12 -0.98 6.35
C LEU A 159 -7.49 -1.60 6.04
N ILE A 160 -7.75 -1.96 4.78
CA ILE A 160 -9.02 -2.57 4.37
C ILE A 160 -9.23 -3.92 5.06
N PHE A 161 -8.17 -4.72 5.22
CA PHE A 161 -8.23 -5.94 6.01
C PHE A 161 -8.66 -5.68 7.45
N PHE A 162 -8.03 -4.72 8.14
CA PHE A 162 -8.41 -4.38 9.52
C PHE A 162 -9.79 -3.73 9.60
N ILE A 163 -10.24 -3.00 8.57
CA ILE A 163 -11.62 -2.50 8.47
C ILE A 163 -12.59 -3.69 8.42
N PHE A 164 -12.37 -4.69 7.56
CA PHE A 164 -13.23 -5.89 7.53
C PHE A 164 -13.18 -6.66 8.86
N LEU A 165 -12.00 -6.82 9.45
CA LEU A 165 -11.86 -7.49 10.74
C LEU A 165 -12.62 -6.74 11.84
N ASN A 166 -12.55 -5.41 11.84
CA ASN A 166 -13.25 -4.57 12.78
C ASN A 166 -14.77 -4.56 12.56
N ILE A 167 -15.25 -4.56 11.30
CA ILE A 167 -16.68 -4.75 10.99
C ILE A 167 -17.15 -6.10 11.50
N TYR A 168 -16.39 -7.18 11.26
CA TYR A 168 -16.71 -8.50 11.80
C TYR A 168 -16.77 -8.52 13.33
N ALA A 169 -15.79 -7.89 13.99
CA ALA A 169 -15.74 -7.76 15.44
C ALA A 169 -16.91 -6.91 15.99
N PHE A 170 -17.28 -5.83 15.31
CA PHE A 170 -18.44 -5.01 15.64
C PHE A 170 -19.74 -5.80 15.53
N LEU A 171 -19.92 -6.57 14.46
CA LEU A 171 -21.09 -7.45 14.30
C LEU A 171 -21.15 -8.51 15.41
N LYS A 172 -20.01 -9.02 15.89
CA LYS A 172 -19.93 -9.90 17.07
C LYS A 172 -20.33 -9.18 18.35
N PHE A 173 -19.84 -7.97 18.55
CA PHE A 173 -20.14 -7.13 19.70
C PHE A 173 -21.62 -6.80 19.81
N ILE A 174 -22.27 -6.42 18.70
CA ILE A 174 -23.70 -6.09 18.74
C ILE A 174 -24.58 -7.33 19.01
N GLU A 175 -24.18 -8.51 18.54
CA GLU A 175 -24.86 -9.77 18.87
C GLU A 175 -24.62 -10.19 20.33
N ASN A 176 -23.41 -9.97 20.85
CA ASN A 176 -23.04 -10.32 22.21
C ASN A 176 -21.98 -9.35 22.76
N LYS A 177 -22.39 -8.57 23.77
CA LYS A 177 -21.58 -7.54 24.42
C LYS A 177 -20.22 -8.02 24.94
N LYS A 178 -20.03 -9.33 25.17
CA LYS A 178 -18.74 -9.90 25.62
C LYS A 178 -17.60 -9.68 24.63
N TYR A 179 -17.90 -9.43 23.35
CA TYR A 179 -16.89 -9.18 22.31
C TYR A 179 -16.47 -7.70 22.20
N TRP A 180 -16.83 -6.86 23.18
CA TRP A 180 -16.45 -5.45 23.21
C TRP A 180 -14.92 -5.25 23.08
N TRP A 181 -14.12 -6.09 23.73
CA TRP A 181 -12.67 -6.00 23.69
C TRP A 181 -12.13 -6.33 22.29
N PHE A 182 -12.72 -7.32 21.60
CA PHE A 182 -12.32 -7.68 20.24
C PHE A 182 -12.66 -6.55 19.26
N PHE A 183 -13.82 -5.90 19.45
CA PHE A 183 -14.19 -4.71 18.71
C PHE A 183 -13.22 -3.54 18.98
N GLY A 184 -12.93 -3.22 20.24
CA GLY A 184 -11.98 -2.16 20.60
C GLY A 184 -10.57 -2.41 20.10
N LEU A 185 -10.09 -3.65 20.22
CA LEU A 185 -8.75 -4.05 19.78
C LEU A 185 -8.58 -3.87 18.26
N THR A 186 -9.52 -4.39 17.49
CA THR A 186 -9.48 -4.27 16.02
C THR A 186 -9.68 -2.83 15.55
N LEU A 187 -10.42 -2.00 16.30
CA LEU A 187 -10.56 -0.57 16.03
C LEU A 187 -9.23 0.16 16.25
N GLY A 188 -8.51 -0.17 17.34
CA GLY A 188 -7.15 0.32 17.58
C GLY A 188 -6.18 -0.04 16.45
N LEU A 189 -6.26 -1.27 15.91
CA LEU A 189 -5.44 -1.68 14.76
C LEU A 189 -5.74 -0.87 13.49
N VAL A 190 -7.01 -0.55 13.22
CA VAL A 190 -7.38 0.35 12.11
C VAL A 190 -6.69 1.71 12.27
N PHE A 191 -6.76 2.27 13.48
CA PHE A 191 -6.19 3.59 13.80
C PHE A 191 -4.67 3.62 13.72
N LEU A 192 -4.03 2.55 14.19
CA LEU A 192 -2.59 2.35 14.09
C LEU A 192 -2.12 2.04 12.66
N THR A 193 -3.03 1.78 11.71
CA THR A 193 -2.68 1.60 10.29
C THR A 193 -2.73 2.92 9.53
N LYS A 194 -3.85 3.66 9.61
CA LYS A 194 -4.03 4.91 8.88
C LYS A 194 -5.13 5.79 9.47
N TYR A 195 -4.88 7.09 9.60
CA TYR A 195 -5.85 8.05 10.14
C TYR A 195 -7.16 8.14 9.35
N THR A 196 -7.15 7.85 8.05
CA THR A 196 -8.38 7.81 7.26
C THR A 196 -9.38 6.80 7.81
N GLY A 197 -8.93 5.75 8.51
CA GLY A 197 -9.78 4.76 9.19
C GLY A 197 -10.64 5.32 10.34
N PHE A 198 -10.38 6.56 10.80
CA PHE A 198 -11.19 7.22 11.83
C PHE A 198 -12.66 7.42 11.43
N PHE A 199 -12.98 7.35 10.14
CA PHE A 199 -14.36 7.41 9.65
C PHE A 199 -15.28 6.35 10.28
N LEU A 200 -14.72 5.25 10.77
CA LEU A 200 -15.48 4.21 11.47
C LEU A 200 -16.09 4.70 12.79
N LEU A 201 -15.46 5.65 13.49
CA LEU A 201 -15.99 6.19 14.75
C LEU A 201 -17.39 6.79 14.58
N PRO A 202 -17.61 7.79 13.70
CA PRO A 202 -18.94 8.34 13.51
C PRO A 202 -19.92 7.32 12.91
N VAL A 203 -19.46 6.36 12.10
CA VAL A 203 -20.31 5.25 11.62
C VAL A 203 -20.88 4.45 12.80
N TYR A 204 -20.03 4.00 13.73
CA TYR A 204 -20.47 3.21 14.88
C TYR A 204 -21.28 4.04 15.87
N LEU A 205 -20.89 5.29 16.13
CA LEU A 205 -21.64 6.19 17.01
C LEU A 205 -23.06 6.40 16.51
N VAL A 206 -23.22 6.78 15.23
CA VAL A 206 -24.54 7.03 14.63
C VAL A 206 -25.36 5.74 14.57
N TYR A 207 -24.73 4.62 14.17
CA TYR A 207 -25.42 3.33 14.15
C TYR A 207 -25.94 2.92 15.53
N LEU A 208 -25.11 2.97 16.57
CA LEU A 208 -25.51 2.56 17.91
C LEU A 208 -26.54 3.52 18.51
N LEU A 209 -26.42 4.84 18.25
CA LEU A 209 -27.39 5.84 18.71
C LEU A 209 -28.79 5.62 18.11
N ILE A 210 -28.88 5.14 16.88
CA ILE A 210 -30.17 4.92 16.18
C ILE A 210 -30.68 3.50 16.43
N ALA A 211 -29.88 2.48 16.14
CA ALA A 211 -30.33 1.09 16.08
C ALA A 211 -30.12 0.29 17.37
N ARG A 212 -29.16 0.67 18.23
CA ARG A 212 -28.74 -0.11 19.42
C ARG A 212 -28.41 0.79 20.62
N ARG A 213 -29.40 1.59 21.02
CA ARG A 213 -29.29 2.56 22.14
C ARG A 213 -28.90 1.91 23.47
N ASP A 214 -29.23 0.63 23.64
CA ASP A 214 -28.83 -0.22 24.77
C ASP A 214 -27.30 -0.31 24.88
N LEU A 215 -26.61 -0.53 23.75
CA LEU A 215 -25.15 -0.61 23.72
C LEU A 215 -24.51 0.78 23.77
N PHE A 216 -25.13 1.77 23.13
CA PHE A 216 -24.63 3.15 23.14
C PHE A 216 -24.54 3.72 24.56
N ARG A 217 -25.55 3.48 25.40
CA ARG A 217 -25.56 3.92 26.80
C ARG A 217 -24.79 2.99 27.75
N GLY A 218 -24.41 1.81 27.27
CA GLY A 218 -23.76 0.78 28.07
C GLY A 218 -22.24 0.98 28.18
N PRO A 219 -21.61 0.47 29.25
CA PRO A 219 -20.17 0.66 29.48
C PRO A 219 -19.29 -0.05 28.46
N TYR A 220 -19.80 -1.11 27.83
CA TYR A 220 -19.02 -1.96 26.90
C TYR A 220 -18.55 -1.21 25.66
N PHE A 221 -19.37 -0.32 25.11
CA PHE A 221 -18.97 0.49 23.95
C PHE A 221 -17.84 1.45 24.32
N TYR A 222 -17.96 2.15 25.45
CA TYR A 222 -16.92 3.05 25.94
C TYR A 222 -15.65 2.29 26.37
N GLY A 223 -15.78 1.08 26.91
CA GLY A 223 -14.65 0.18 27.16
C GLY A 223 -13.91 -0.19 25.87
N ALA A 224 -14.64 -0.43 24.78
CA ALA A 224 -14.04 -0.68 23.47
C ALA A 224 -13.30 0.55 22.93
N LEU A 225 -13.89 1.75 23.06
CA LEU A 225 -13.24 3.01 22.68
C LEU A 225 -12.00 3.29 23.53
N PHE A 226 -12.07 3.05 24.83
CA PHE A 226 -10.94 3.20 25.74
C PHE A 226 -9.80 2.25 25.37
N LEU A 227 -10.10 0.98 25.07
CA LEU A 227 -9.09 0.02 24.60
C LEU A 227 -8.49 0.43 23.25
N ALA A 228 -9.30 0.91 22.31
CA ALA A 228 -8.79 1.46 21.04
C ALA A 228 -7.87 2.66 21.28
N GLY A 229 -8.21 3.53 22.23
CA GLY A 229 -7.38 4.66 22.67
C GLY A 229 -6.06 4.24 23.31
N ILE A 230 -6.06 3.18 24.14
CA ILE A 230 -4.83 2.58 24.67
C ILE A 230 -3.96 2.06 23.54
N MET A 231 -4.53 1.33 22.57
CA MET A 231 -3.75 0.84 21.44
C MET A 231 -3.16 1.98 20.61
N PHE A 232 -3.91 3.07 20.43
CA PHE A 232 -3.47 4.25 19.69
C PHE A 232 -2.53 5.16 20.51
N SER A 233 -2.30 4.89 21.79
CA SER A 233 -1.50 5.74 22.67
C SER A 233 -0.05 5.98 22.20
N PRO A 234 0.66 5.06 21.52
CA PRO A 234 1.99 5.35 20.99
C PRO A 234 1.99 6.54 20.03
N VAL A 235 0.95 6.68 19.20
CA VAL A 235 0.80 7.81 18.26
C VAL A 235 0.45 9.10 18.99
N ILE A 236 -0.35 9.02 20.05
CA ILE A 236 -0.66 10.17 20.92
C ILE A 236 0.61 10.66 21.61
N ILE A 237 1.40 9.75 22.18
CA ILE A 237 2.66 10.04 22.85
C ILE A 237 3.66 10.63 21.85
N TYR A 238 3.80 10.04 20.66
CA TYR A 238 4.61 10.58 19.57
C TYR A 238 4.25 12.03 19.27
N ASN A 239 2.97 12.30 19.03
CA ASN A 239 2.50 13.65 18.69
C ASN A 239 2.66 14.65 19.83
N PHE A 240 2.50 14.23 21.09
CA PHE A 240 2.75 15.07 22.26
C PHE A 240 4.21 15.51 22.34
N TYR A 241 5.16 14.57 22.19
CA TYR A 241 6.58 14.91 22.23
C TYR A 241 7.04 15.65 20.99
N LEU A 242 6.52 15.31 19.80
CA LEU A 242 6.79 16.05 18.58
C LEU A 242 6.38 17.52 18.75
N TRP A 243 5.14 17.77 19.19
CA TRP A 243 4.65 19.11 19.47
C TRP A 243 5.49 19.86 20.50
N LYS A 244 5.95 19.20 21.57
CA LYS A 244 6.84 19.81 22.56
C LYS A 244 8.17 20.28 21.95
N ASN A 245 8.67 19.61 20.92
CA ASN A 245 9.96 19.90 20.29
C ASN A 245 9.85 20.85 19.09
N THR A 246 8.76 20.79 18.32
CA THR A 246 8.63 21.55 17.05
C THR A 246 7.47 22.56 17.06
N GLY A 247 6.57 22.50 18.04
CA GLY A 247 5.38 23.36 18.11
C GLY A 247 4.21 22.89 17.23
N HIS A 248 4.31 21.76 16.55
CA HIS A 248 3.26 21.20 15.69
C HIS A 248 3.16 19.67 15.83
N PHE A 249 2.04 19.11 15.37
CA PHE A 249 1.82 17.66 15.32
C PHE A 249 2.43 17.04 14.06
N ASP A 250 2.24 15.73 13.87
CA ASP A 250 2.62 15.05 12.64
C ASP A 250 1.98 15.70 11.40
N LEU A 251 2.50 15.37 10.21
CA LEU A 251 2.11 15.99 8.94
C LEU A 251 0.59 15.96 8.70
N GLN A 252 -0.11 14.94 9.22
CA GLN A 252 -1.54 14.77 8.99
C GLN A 252 -2.34 15.66 9.93
N PHE A 253 -2.03 15.64 11.23
CA PHE A 253 -2.70 16.50 12.20
C PHE A 253 -2.34 17.97 12.01
N ALA A 254 -1.07 18.30 11.72
CA ALA A 254 -0.63 19.66 11.41
C ALA A 254 -1.40 20.23 10.20
N TYR A 255 -1.61 19.42 9.16
CA TYR A 255 -2.43 19.80 8.01
C TYR A 255 -3.89 20.07 8.40
N VAL A 256 -4.51 19.19 9.19
CA VAL A 256 -5.91 19.34 9.66
C VAL A 256 -6.07 20.59 10.53
N PHE A 257 -5.13 20.85 11.42
CA PHE A 257 -5.15 22.00 12.34
C PHE A 257 -4.53 23.26 11.74
N LYS A 258 -4.07 23.22 10.48
CA LYS A 258 -3.41 24.33 9.79
C LYS A 258 -2.23 24.93 10.58
N GLN A 259 -1.42 24.05 11.19
CA GLN A 259 -0.24 24.44 11.95
C GLN A 259 0.92 24.85 11.02
N ASN A 260 1.76 25.77 11.48
CA ASN A 260 3.01 26.09 10.80
C ASN A 260 4.02 24.95 10.98
N THR A 261 4.69 24.54 9.90
CA THR A 261 5.58 23.38 9.85
C THR A 261 6.88 23.75 9.11
N PRO A 262 7.79 24.53 9.73
CA PRO A 262 8.99 25.03 9.05
C PRO A 262 9.90 23.92 8.52
N GLU A 263 9.85 22.73 9.12
CA GLU A 263 10.60 21.52 8.76
C GLU A 263 10.06 20.83 7.49
N TRP A 264 8.80 21.12 7.12
CA TRP A 264 8.05 20.49 6.03
C TRP A 264 7.53 21.54 5.04
N ARG A 265 8.44 22.02 4.19
CA ARG A 265 8.14 22.98 3.11
C ARG A 265 7.39 22.34 1.94
N VAL A 266 7.50 21.02 1.81
CA VAL A 266 6.67 20.20 0.92
C VAL A 266 5.94 19.14 1.73
N SER A 267 4.78 18.72 1.25
CA SER A 267 4.03 17.63 1.83
C SER A 267 3.90 16.51 0.81
N LEU A 268 4.93 15.66 0.74
CA LEU A 268 4.89 14.45 -0.08
C LEU A 268 3.66 13.62 0.27
N GLY A 269 2.93 13.20 -0.75
CA GLY A 269 1.68 12.46 -0.58
C GLY A 269 0.45 13.31 -0.20
N LYS A 270 0.54 14.64 -0.05
CA LYS A 270 -0.66 15.52 0.12
C LYS A 270 -1.20 16.10 -1.18
N ASN A 271 -0.38 16.23 -2.22
CA ASN A 271 -0.85 16.57 -3.55
C ASN A 271 -1.56 15.35 -4.14
N GLN A 272 -2.85 15.25 -3.84
CA GLN A 272 -3.73 14.17 -4.26
C GLN A 272 -4.69 14.69 -5.33
N GLU A 273 -5.20 13.78 -6.15
CA GLU A 273 -6.23 14.15 -7.11
C GLU A 273 -7.47 14.68 -6.38
N PRO A 274 -7.97 15.87 -6.77
CA PRO A 274 -9.10 16.49 -6.09
C PRO A 274 -10.36 15.66 -6.25
N PHE A 275 -11.31 15.80 -5.32
CA PHE A 275 -12.58 15.07 -5.37
C PHE A 275 -13.38 15.29 -6.67
N SER A 276 -13.14 16.39 -7.40
CA SER A 276 -13.75 16.62 -8.71
C SER A 276 -13.39 15.55 -9.76
N LYS A 277 -12.29 14.81 -9.56
CA LYS A 277 -11.86 13.68 -10.40
C LYS A 277 -12.47 12.34 -10.01
N MET A 278 -13.35 12.32 -9.03
CA MET A 278 -13.94 11.10 -8.46
C MET A 278 -14.59 10.18 -9.52
N ILE A 279 -15.33 10.74 -10.49
CA ILE A 279 -15.99 9.93 -11.52
C ILE A 279 -14.97 9.29 -12.47
N ASP A 280 -14.02 10.08 -12.98
CA ASP A 280 -12.93 9.61 -13.85
C ASP A 280 -12.16 8.47 -13.16
N ASN A 281 -11.87 8.66 -11.88
CA ASN A 281 -11.09 7.72 -11.09
C ASN A 281 -11.88 6.44 -10.74
N LEU A 282 -13.18 6.55 -10.48
CA LEU A 282 -14.06 5.40 -10.33
C LEU A 282 -14.14 4.58 -11.61
N LEU A 283 -14.28 5.23 -12.78
CA LEU A 283 -14.35 4.57 -14.08
C LEU A 283 -13.01 3.92 -14.48
N SER A 284 -11.91 4.46 -13.99
CA SER A 284 -10.58 3.88 -14.20
C SER A 284 -10.34 2.64 -13.33
N LEU A 285 -10.85 2.66 -12.09
CA LEU A 285 -10.56 1.61 -11.11
C LEU A 285 -11.64 0.50 -11.05
N TYR A 286 -12.88 0.81 -11.40
CA TYR A 286 -14.02 -0.10 -11.41
C TYR A 286 -14.63 -0.19 -12.80
N SER A 287 -15.12 -1.38 -13.12
CA SER A 287 -15.87 -1.63 -14.33
C SER A 287 -17.21 -0.89 -14.34
N ILE A 288 -17.69 -0.49 -15.52
CA ILE A 288 -19.00 0.17 -15.68
C ILE A 288 -20.12 -0.73 -15.15
N SER A 289 -20.05 -2.04 -15.39
CA SER A 289 -21.01 -3.02 -14.87
C SER A 289 -21.04 -3.05 -13.35
N SER A 290 -19.88 -3.02 -12.68
CA SER A 290 -19.80 -2.95 -11.22
C SER A 290 -20.43 -1.65 -10.71
N LEU A 291 -20.15 -0.51 -11.34
CA LEU A 291 -20.74 0.78 -10.94
C LEU A 291 -22.27 0.82 -11.14
N ILE A 292 -22.78 0.22 -12.23
CA ILE A 292 -24.23 0.04 -12.44
C ILE A 292 -24.81 -0.87 -11.35
N ALA A 293 -24.15 -1.99 -11.03
CA ALA A 293 -24.60 -2.91 -10.00
C ALA A 293 -24.58 -2.28 -8.59
N VAL A 294 -23.58 -1.45 -8.27
CA VAL A 294 -23.54 -0.67 -7.03
C VAL A 294 -24.70 0.31 -6.98
N THR A 295 -24.95 1.06 -8.07
CA THR A 295 -26.06 2.02 -8.15
C THR A 295 -27.41 1.31 -7.98
N GLY A 296 -27.61 0.18 -8.65
CA GLY A 296 -28.78 -0.66 -8.47
C GLY A 296 -28.91 -1.18 -7.03
N GLY A 297 -27.80 -1.56 -6.41
CA GLY A 297 -27.74 -1.98 -5.01
C GLY A 297 -28.13 -0.87 -4.03
N ILE A 298 -27.67 0.36 -4.27
CA ILE A 298 -28.10 1.55 -3.51
C ILE A 298 -29.61 1.73 -3.64
N ILE A 299 -30.15 1.75 -4.85
CA ILE A 299 -31.59 1.93 -5.08
C ILE A 299 -32.41 0.80 -4.42
N ALA A 300 -32.00 -0.45 -4.61
CA ALA A 300 -32.67 -1.61 -4.00
C ALA A 300 -32.63 -1.55 -2.48
N SER A 301 -31.49 -1.14 -1.90
CA SER A 301 -31.36 -0.96 -0.45
C SER A 301 -32.27 0.15 0.07
N ILE A 302 -32.46 1.25 -0.67
CA ILE A 302 -33.35 2.34 -0.27
C ILE A 302 -34.79 1.86 -0.22
N ILE A 303 -35.25 1.23 -1.30
CA ILE A 303 -36.61 0.69 -1.40
C ILE A 303 -36.88 -0.31 -0.26
N LEU A 304 -35.92 -1.18 0.04
CA LEU A 304 -36.09 -2.18 1.09
C LEU A 304 -35.98 -1.60 2.50
N TRP A 305 -35.13 -0.59 2.72
CA TRP A 305 -35.04 0.05 4.03
C TRP A 305 -36.35 0.73 4.42
N PHE A 306 -37.03 1.40 3.48
CA PHE A 306 -38.37 1.96 3.74
C PHE A 306 -39.43 0.89 4.06
N LYS A 307 -39.26 -0.34 3.57
CA LYS A 307 -40.20 -1.46 3.81
C LYS A 307 -39.90 -2.23 5.10
N LYS A 308 -38.63 -2.56 5.36
CA LYS A 308 -38.21 -3.51 6.41
C LYS A 308 -37.47 -2.84 7.57
N ARG A 309 -37.04 -1.59 7.44
CA ARG A 309 -36.22 -0.85 8.42
C ARG A 309 -35.01 -1.67 8.90
N ASP A 310 -34.32 -2.31 7.94
CA ASP A 310 -33.16 -3.16 8.23
C ASP A 310 -31.97 -2.32 8.71
N ASN A 311 -31.53 -2.57 9.96
CA ASN A 311 -30.41 -1.88 10.57
C ASN A 311 -29.10 -2.09 9.78
N PHE A 312 -28.88 -3.24 9.17
CA PHE A 312 -27.65 -3.49 8.42
C PHE A 312 -27.55 -2.61 7.16
N LEU A 313 -28.67 -2.33 6.49
CA LEU A 313 -28.68 -1.40 5.36
C LEU A 313 -28.29 0.01 5.78
N MET A 314 -28.79 0.45 6.94
CA MET A 314 -28.36 1.71 7.53
C MET A 314 -26.85 1.70 7.81
N PHE A 315 -26.30 0.61 8.34
CA PHE A 315 -24.86 0.48 8.56
C PHE A 315 -24.04 0.61 7.26
N LEU A 316 -24.46 -0.07 6.19
CA LEU A 316 -23.80 0.05 4.88
C LEU A 316 -23.83 1.47 4.32
N TRP A 317 -24.95 2.18 4.50
CA TRP A 317 -25.05 3.57 4.04
C TRP A 317 -24.17 4.49 4.86
N LEU A 318 -24.11 4.30 6.18
CA LEU A 318 -23.20 5.06 7.03
C LEU A 318 -21.75 4.84 6.58
N LEU A 319 -21.34 3.60 6.29
CA LEU A 319 -20.02 3.33 5.72
C LEU A 319 -19.81 4.10 4.41
N PHE A 320 -20.73 3.98 3.44
CA PHE A 320 -20.62 4.67 2.15
C PHE A 320 -20.54 6.19 2.29
N ILE A 321 -21.40 6.79 3.12
CA ILE A 321 -21.45 8.24 3.36
C ILE A 321 -20.17 8.72 4.02
N PHE A 322 -19.73 8.10 5.11
CA PHE A 322 -18.55 8.56 5.84
C PHE A 322 -17.24 8.33 5.07
N ILE A 323 -17.14 7.27 4.24
CA ILE A 323 -16.04 7.13 3.28
C ILE A 323 -16.07 8.29 2.29
N THR A 324 -17.23 8.61 1.72
CA THR A 324 -17.38 9.74 0.78
C THR A 324 -16.96 11.06 1.41
N LEU A 325 -17.35 11.32 2.66
CA LEU A 325 -16.93 12.53 3.39
C LEU A 325 -15.41 12.60 3.60
N VAL A 326 -14.75 11.46 3.87
CA VAL A 326 -13.28 11.43 3.91
C VAL A 326 -12.69 11.80 2.56
N LEU A 327 -13.18 11.22 1.46
CA LEU A 327 -12.68 11.50 0.11
C LEU A 327 -12.92 12.96 -0.32
N VAL A 328 -14.00 13.60 0.13
CA VAL A 328 -14.21 15.04 -0.08
C VAL A 328 -13.07 15.85 0.58
N ALA A 329 -12.63 15.43 1.77
CA ALA A 329 -11.59 16.13 2.51
C ALA A 329 -10.16 15.82 2.03
N VAL A 330 -9.88 14.59 1.59
CA VAL A 330 -8.51 14.13 1.26
C VAL A 330 -8.25 13.95 -0.24
N GLY A 331 -9.29 14.01 -1.07
CA GLY A 331 -9.22 13.74 -2.51
C GLY A 331 -9.63 12.32 -2.89
N SER A 332 -9.67 12.07 -4.20
CA SER A 332 -10.18 10.84 -4.80
C SER A 332 -9.10 10.02 -5.53
N ALA A 333 -7.83 10.12 -5.13
CA ALA A 333 -6.79 9.25 -5.68
C ALA A 333 -7.16 7.76 -5.53
N PHE A 334 -6.70 6.90 -6.45
CA PHE A 334 -7.12 5.48 -6.54
C PHE A 334 -7.00 4.73 -5.20
N ARG A 335 -5.94 5.00 -4.45
CA ARG A 335 -5.72 4.42 -3.11
C ARG A 335 -6.85 4.74 -2.13
N PHE A 336 -7.44 5.94 -2.16
CA PHE A 336 -8.57 6.28 -1.29
C PHE A 336 -9.88 5.70 -1.79
N ILE A 337 -10.11 5.68 -3.11
CA ILE A 337 -11.31 5.06 -3.70
C ILE A 337 -11.37 3.56 -3.40
N SER A 338 -10.21 2.89 -3.21
CA SER A 338 -10.18 1.49 -2.79
C SER A 338 -10.95 1.21 -1.48
N LEU A 339 -11.17 2.22 -0.61
CA LEU A 339 -12.00 2.09 0.59
C LEU A 339 -13.46 1.76 0.27
N TYR A 340 -13.98 2.15 -0.91
CA TYR A 340 -15.33 1.78 -1.34
C TYR A 340 -15.50 0.28 -1.60
N THR A 341 -14.42 -0.49 -1.69
CA THR A 341 -14.50 -1.95 -1.81
C THR A 341 -15.44 -2.55 -0.76
N ALA A 342 -15.35 -2.08 0.49
CA ALA A 342 -16.18 -2.59 1.57
C ALA A 342 -17.68 -2.39 1.30
N PRO A 343 -18.22 -1.16 1.15
CA PRO A 343 -19.63 -0.99 0.83
C PRO A 343 -20.04 -1.55 -0.53
N PHE A 344 -19.20 -1.47 -1.58
CA PHE A 344 -19.57 -1.88 -2.94
C PHE A 344 -19.85 -3.37 -3.04
N VAL A 345 -18.99 -4.22 -2.47
CA VAL A 345 -19.19 -5.67 -2.49
C VAL A 345 -20.52 -6.06 -1.84
N PHE A 346 -20.87 -5.43 -0.71
CA PHE A 346 -22.12 -5.74 -0.03
C PHE A 346 -23.35 -5.17 -0.75
N LEU A 347 -23.26 -3.98 -1.36
CA LEU A 347 -24.35 -3.40 -2.15
C LEU A 347 -24.66 -4.23 -3.40
N ILE A 348 -23.62 -4.69 -4.12
CA ILE A 348 -23.78 -5.59 -5.26
C ILE A 348 -24.37 -6.93 -4.80
N THR A 349 -23.84 -7.51 -3.72
CA THR A 349 -24.38 -8.77 -3.16
C THR A 349 -25.87 -8.61 -2.80
N PHE A 350 -26.23 -7.50 -2.17
CA PHE A 350 -27.60 -7.19 -1.80
C PHE A 350 -28.52 -7.06 -3.02
N LEU A 351 -28.07 -6.40 -4.08
CA LEU A 351 -28.82 -6.28 -5.33
C LEU A 351 -29.19 -7.68 -5.89
N PHE A 352 -28.22 -8.57 -5.98
CA PHE A 352 -28.44 -9.90 -6.54
C PHE A 352 -29.29 -10.78 -5.63
N VAL A 353 -29.15 -10.65 -4.29
CA VAL A 353 -30.05 -11.34 -3.35
C VAL A 353 -31.49 -10.84 -3.51
N TYR A 354 -31.69 -9.51 -3.59
CA TYR A 354 -33.01 -8.92 -3.77
C TYR A 354 -33.67 -9.38 -5.07
N PHE A 355 -32.96 -9.37 -6.19
CA PHE A 355 -33.51 -9.83 -7.46
C PHE A 355 -33.75 -11.34 -7.50
N LYS A 356 -32.92 -12.16 -6.86
CA LYS A 356 -33.16 -13.60 -6.73
C LYS A 356 -34.45 -13.89 -5.95
N GLU A 357 -34.73 -13.14 -4.89
CA GLU A 357 -35.98 -13.26 -4.12
C GLU A 357 -37.19 -12.79 -4.94
N LYS A 358 -37.03 -11.69 -5.69
CA LYS A 358 -38.11 -11.12 -6.50
C LYS A 358 -38.44 -11.94 -7.76
N PHE A 359 -37.45 -12.56 -8.38
CA PHE A 359 -37.56 -13.30 -9.65
C PHE A 359 -37.18 -14.77 -9.47
N SER A 360 -37.98 -15.50 -8.67
CA SER A 360 -37.68 -16.89 -8.30
C SER A 360 -38.15 -17.95 -9.31
N GLY A 361 -39.00 -17.59 -10.29
CA GLY A 361 -39.54 -18.53 -11.29
C GLY A 361 -39.84 -17.91 -12.66
N GLY A 362 -40.05 -18.76 -13.65
CA GLY A 362 -40.42 -18.38 -15.02
C GLY A 362 -39.27 -17.80 -15.86
N TYR A 363 -39.61 -17.21 -17.01
CA TYR A 363 -38.67 -16.62 -17.97
C TYR A 363 -37.75 -15.56 -17.34
N LEU A 364 -38.30 -14.70 -16.47
CA LEU A 364 -37.54 -13.64 -15.80
C LEU A 364 -36.42 -14.18 -14.90
N ALA A 365 -36.62 -15.32 -14.24
CA ALA A 365 -35.58 -15.96 -13.43
C ALA A 365 -34.40 -16.46 -14.30
N THR A 366 -34.69 -16.94 -15.51
CA THR A 366 -33.67 -17.36 -16.48
C THR A 366 -32.88 -16.17 -17.00
N VAL A 367 -33.56 -15.08 -17.39
CA VAL A 367 -32.92 -13.83 -17.83
C VAL A 367 -31.99 -13.30 -16.74
N PHE A 368 -32.46 -13.24 -15.50
CA PHE A 368 -31.66 -12.77 -14.37
C PHE A 368 -30.41 -13.64 -14.14
N LYS A 369 -30.53 -14.97 -14.23
CA LYS A 369 -29.36 -15.88 -14.13
C LYS A 369 -28.34 -15.62 -15.23
N ILE A 370 -28.80 -15.39 -16.46
CA ILE A 370 -27.91 -15.07 -17.60
C ILE A 370 -27.19 -13.74 -17.34
N ILE A 371 -27.91 -12.69 -16.93
CA ILE A 371 -27.32 -11.38 -16.58
C ILE A 371 -26.29 -11.54 -15.47
N PHE A 372 -26.61 -12.30 -14.42
CA PHE A 372 -25.68 -12.58 -13.33
C PHE A 372 -24.41 -13.28 -13.82
N ILE A 373 -24.54 -14.32 -14.64
CA ILE A 373 -23.36 -15.04 -15.19
C ILE A 373 -22.51 -14.11 -16.05
N ILE A 374 -23.14 -13.33 -16.96
CA ILE A 374 -22.44 -12.36 -17.80
C ILE A 374 -21.68 -11.35 -16.94
N PHE A 375 -22.33 -10.81 -15.91
CA PHE A 375 -21.71 -9.90 -14.95
C PHE A 375 -20.47 -10.55 -14.29
N MET A 376 -20.60 -11.76 -13.72
CA MET A 376 -19.48 -12.43 -13.05
C MET A 376 -18.31 -12.71 -14.00
N VAL A 377 -18.60 -13.14 -15.24
CA VAL A 377 -17.58 -13.39 -16.27
C VAL A 377 -16.89 -12.08 -16.63
N TYR A 378 -17.66 -11.02 -16.87
CA TYR A 378 -17.11 -9.72 -17.23
C TYR A 378 -16.24 -9.13 -16.13
N GLU A 379 -16.65 -9.16 -14.86
CA GLU A 379 -15.80 -8.69 -13.74
C GLU A 379 -14.49 -9.48 -13.66
N THR A 380 -14.54 -10.80 -13.90
CA THR A 380 -13.35 -11.65 -13.90
C THR A 380 -12.41 -11.30 -15.05
N VAL A 381 -12.95 -11.08 -16.26
CA VAL A 381 -12.16 -10.69 -17.44
C VAL A 381 -11.58 -9.29 -17.27
N PHE A 382 -12.37 -8.33 -16.77
CA PHE A 382 -11.93 -6.96 -16.49
C PHE A 382 -10.74 -6.95 -15.52
N MET A 383 -10.83 -7.73 -14.43
CA MET A 383 -9.74 -7.91 -13.47
C MET A 383 -8.48 -8.53 -14.10
N ILE A 384 -8.65 -9.57 -14.93
CA ILE A 384 -7.53 -10.21 -15.62
C ILE A 384 -6.87 -9.22 -16.59
N GLY A 385 -7.66 -8.43 -17.32
CA GLY A 385 -7.20 -7.32 -18.17
C GLY A 385 -6.19 -6.43 -17.45
N GLY A 386 -6.61 -5.89 -16.29
CA GLY A 386 -5.81 -4.96 -15.50
C GLY A 386 -4.53 -5.55 -14.89
N ILE A 387 -4.48 -6.85 -14.58
CA ILE A 387 -3.25 -7.49 -14.05
C ILE A 387 -2.30 -7.91 -15.17
N PHE A 388 -2.83 -8.52 -16.23
CA PHE A 388 -2.02 -9.28 -17.17
C PHE A 388 -1.64 -8.50 -18.43
N PHE A 389 -2.34 -7.42 -18.78
CA PHE A 389 -2.18 -6.76 -20.08
C PHE A 389 -1.73 -5.29 -20.03
N ASP A 390 -1.97 -4.54 -18.93
CA ASP A 390 -1.86 -3.06 -18.95
C ASP A 390 -0.95 -2.41 -17.89
N PHE A 391 0.16 -3.02 -17.47
CA PHE A 391 1.06 -2.38 -16.50
C PHE A 391 2.20 -1.57 -17.15
N PRO A 392 2.37 -0.27 -16.82
CA PRO A 392 3.53 0.48 -17.25
C PRO A 392 4.80 -0.13 -16.65
N ASP A 393 5.79 -0.38 -17.51
CA ASP A 393 7.09 -0.94 -17.17
C ASP A 393 8.15 0.16 -17.33
N PHE A 394 8.58 0.76 -16.21
CA PHE A 394 9.65 1.77 -16.19
C PHE A 394 11.06 1.21 -16.00
N GLY A 395 11.21 -0.12 -15.95
CA GLY A 395 12.49 -0.82 -15.80
C GLY A 395 13.10 -0.77 -14.40
N ILE A 396 12.42 -0.22 -13.38
CA ILE A 396 13.00 -0.07 -12.02
C ILE A 396 13.12 -1.45 -11.36
N ALA A 397 12.08 -2.28 -11.44
CA ALA A 397 12.12 -3.65 -10.91
C ALA A 397 13.12 -4.55 -11.66
N LYS A 398 13.39 -4.25 -12.94
CA LYS A 398 14.41 -4.95 -13.73
C LYS A 398 15.82 -4.49 -13.36
N LEU A 399 16.04 -3.18 -13.17
CA LEU A 399 17.29 -2.62 -12.68
C LEU A 399 17.62 -3.16 -11.28
N ASP A 400 16.62 -3.27 -10.41
CA ASP A 400 16.82 -3.83 -9.08
C ASP A 400 17.30 -5.28 -9.13
N ARG A 401 16.63 -6.13 -9.93
CA ARG A 401 17.06 -7.52 -10.16
C ARG A 401 18.43 -7.62 -10.84
N TYR A 402 18.76 -6.70 -11.74
CA TYR A 402 20.08 -6.65 -12.35
C TYR A 402 21.15 -6.49 -11.27
N PHE A 403 20.97 -5.55 -10.35
CA PHE A 403 21.92 -5.35 -9.26
C PHE A 403 21.92 -6.49 -8.25
N ASP A 404 20.77 -7.09 -7.94
CA ASP A 404 20.72 -8.28 -7.08
C ASP A 404 21.49 -9.45 -7.71
N ASN A 405 21.45 -9.61 -9.04
CA ASN A 405 22.23 -10.62 -9.75
C ASN A 405 23.72 -10.29 -9.82
N VAL A 406 24.06 -9.02 -10.02
CA VAL A 406 25.47 -8.57 -10.16
C VAL A 406 26.18 -8.64 -8.81
N PHE A 407 25.53 -8.18 -7.74
CA PHE A 407 26.14 -8.14 -6.41
C PHE A 407 25.88 -9.43 -5.64
N GLY A 408 24.70 -10.05 -5.78
CA GLY A 408 24.34 -11.25 -5.04
C GLY A 408 24.55 -11.06 -3.53
N ASP A 409 25.26 -12.00 -2.93
CA ASP A 409 25.71 -11.90 -1.52
C ASP A 409 27.04 -11.15 -1.36
N ASN A 410 27.71 -10.77 -2.45
CA ASN A 410 28.93 -9.96 -2.37
C ASN A 410 28.59 -8.58 -1.81
N ARG A 411 29.49 -8.08 -0.96
CA ARG A 411 29.36 -6.78 -0.30
C ARG A 411 30.64 -5.98 -0.55
N SER A 412 30.48 -4.71 -0.88
CA SER A 412 31.59 -3.79 -1.16
C SER A 412 32.64 -3.80 -0.04
N LEU A 413 33.93 -3.89 -0.39
CA LEU A 413 35.00 -3.65 0.58
C LEU A 413 35.00 -2.21 1.11
N ALA A 414 34.62 -1.25 0.26
CA ALA A 414 34.44 0.13 0.68
C ALA A 414 33.06 0.30 1.29
N VAL A 415 33.03 0.39 2.62
CA VAL A 415 31.83 0.61 3.40
C VAL A 415 31.42 2.10 3.36
N PRO A 416 30.18 2.43 2.99
CA PRO A 416 29.72 3.82 3.01
C PRO A 416 29.69 4.39 4.43
N ARG A 417 29.81 5.71 4.52
CA ARG A 417 29.69 6.47 5.77
C ARG A 417 28.64 7.54 5.65
N SER A 418 27.90 7.78 6.73
CA SER A 418 26.96 8.89 6.83
C SER A 418 27.49 9.94 7.79
N THR A 419 27.32 11.22 7.44
CA THR A 419 27.62 12.30 8.38
C THR A 419 26.62 12.31 9.54
N ASN A 420 25.45 11.68 9.39
CA ASN A 420 24.47 11.50 10.46
C ASN A 420 24.80 10.22 11.26
N PRO A 421 25.17 10.33 12.55
CA PRO A 421 25.58 9.18 13.36
C PRO A 421 24.54 8.07 13.48
N HIS A 422 23.24 8.40 13.46
CA HIS A 422 22.16 7.41 13.53
C HIS A 422 22.05 6.62 12.24
N LEU A 423 22.13 7.32 11.10
CA LEU A 423 22.14 6.67 9.80
C LEU A 423 23.44 5.89 9.56
N ASP A 424 24.58 6.39 10.05
CA ASP A 424 25.86 5.66 10.01
C ASP A 424 25.77 4.36 10.81
N ARG A 425 25.17 4.40 12.00
CA ARG A 425 24.94 3.20 12.82
C ARG A 425 24.15 2.14 12.07
N ILE A 426 23.09 2.51 11.35
CA ILE A 426 22.31 1.57 10.54
C ILE A 426 23.20 0.89 9.49
N ILE A 427 24.05 1.66 8.80
CA ILE A 427 25.02 1.13 7.83
C ILE A 427 25.99 0.15 8.51
N GLN A 428 26.60 0.56 9.63
CA GLN A 428 27.59 -0.26 10.30
C GLN A 428 26.99 -1.54 10.90
N GLU A 429 25.76 -1.49 11.42
CA GLU A 429 25.05 -2.65 11.95
C GLU A 429 24.57 -3.59 10.85
N SER A 430 24.08 -3.06 9.73
CA SER A 430 23.65 -3.90 8.59
C SER A 430 24.83 -4.67 8.02
N ILE A 431 26.00 -4.04 7.92
CA ILE A 431 27.21 -4.68 7.41
C ILE A 431 27.75 -5.74 8.36
N LYS A 432 27.58 -5.63 9.69
CA LYS A 432 27.96 -6.71 10.62
C LYS A 432 27.24 -8.04 10.34
N LYS A 433 26.03 -7.99 9.75
CA LYS A 433 25.29 -9.19 9.34
C LYS A 433 25.97 -9.90 8.15
N TYR A 434 26.87 -9.22 7.44
CA TYR A 434 27.55 -9.71 6.24
C TYR A 434 29.08 -9.63 6.37
N LYS A 435 29.83 -10.35 5.55
CA LYS A 435 31.29 -10.19 5.48
C LYS A 435 31.65 -9.42 4.21
N PRO A 436 32.17 -8.17 4.29
CA PRO A 436 32.69 -7.45 3.13
C PRO A 436 33.73 -8.31 2.40
N SER A 437 33.59 -8.45 1.08
CA SER A 437 34.48 -9.28 0.26
C SER A 437 34.46 -8.82 -1.20
N GLY A 438 35.61 -8.86 -1.88
CA GLY A 438 35.71 -8.53 -3.30
C GLY A 438 36.42 -7.20 -3.55
N LYS A 439 35.91 -6.39 -4.48
CA LYS A 439 36.41 -5.03 -4.74
C LYS A 439 35.58 -3.98 -4.00
N PRO A 440 36.11 -2.77 -3.76
CA PRO A 440 35.25 -1.65 -3.40
C PRO A 440 34.30 -1.34 -4.56
N ILE A 441 33.00 -1.20 -4.28
CA ILE A 441 31.95 -1.00 -5.29
C ILE A 441 31.29 0.36 -5.06
N MET A 442 31.03 1.08 -6.14
CA MET A 442 30.24 2.30 -6.11
C MET A 442 29.19 2.31 -7.23
N ILE A 443 27.98 2.73 -6.88
CA ILE A 443 26.91 3.01 -7.83
C ILE A 443 26.78 4.53 -7.95
N ILE A 444 26.85 5.02 -9.18
CA ILE A 444 26.53 6.39 -9.55
C ILE A 444 25.19 6.33 -10.26
N TYR A 445 24.24 7.18 -9.90
CA TYR A 445 22.93 7.18 -10.54
C TYR A 445 22.45 8.58 -10.93
N ASP A 446 21.60 8.62 -11.94
CA ASP A 446 20.95 9.82 -12.42
C ASP A 446 20.08 10.46 -11.31
N GLU A 447 20.34 11.73 -10.98
CA GLU A 447 19.61 12.45 -9.94
C GLU A 447 18.12 12.69 -10.24
N ASN A 448 17.63 12.47 -11.47
CA ASN A 448 16.21 12.59 -11.81
C ASN A 448 15.41 11.29 -11.66
N ALA A 449 16.02 10.21 -11.17
CA ALA A 449 15.26 9.04 -10.77
C ALA A 449 14.15 9.44 -9.76
N ILE A 450 12.93 8.90 -9.94
CA ILE A 450 11.83 9.16 -9.01
C ILE A 450 12.16 8.70 -7.59
N LEU A 451 11.55 9.33 -6.59
CA LEU A 451 11.87 9.07 -5.17
C LEU A 451 11.75 7.60 -4.78
N SER A 452 10.73 6.89 -5.27
CA SER A 452 10.58 5.46 -4.99
C SER A 452 11.73 4.62 -5.55
N ALA A 453 12.21 4.92 -6.76
CA ALA A 453 13.39 4.27 -7.33
C ALA A 453 14.65 4.62 -6.53
N LYS A 454 14.81 5.89 -6.14
CA LYS A 454 15.93 6.36 -5.32
C LYS A 454 16.04 5.61 -4.00
N LEU A 455 14.94 5.52 -3.27
CA LEU A 455 14.92 4.87 -1.96
C LEU A 455 15.09 3.35 -2.07
N TRP A 456 14.38 2.72 -3.02
CA TRP A 456 14.40 1.26 -3.14
C TRP A 456 15.66 0.71 -3.81
N VAL A 457 16.10 1.29 -4.93
CA VAL A 457 17.25 0.75 -5.67
C VAL A 457 18.57 1.24 -5.08
N PHE A 458 18.68 2.52 -4.75
CA PHE A 458 19.97 3.12 -4.39
C PHE A 458 20.16 3.26 -2.88
N ALA A 459 19.25 3.94 -2.18
CA ALA A 459 19.39 4.18 -0.74
C ALA A 459 19.39 2.87 0.06
N ARG A 460 18.52 1.92 -0.30
CA ARG A 460 18.50 0.58 0.30
C ARG A 460 19.87 -0.09 0.28
N ARG A 461 20.58 -0.01 -0.86
CA ARG A 461 21.91 -0.60 -1.03
C ARG A 461 22.97 0.11 -0.19
N THR A 462 22.90 1.43 -0.08
CA THR A 462 23.77 2.21 0.81
C THR A 462 23.54 1.85 2.28
N TYR A 463 22.29 1.87 2.74
CA TYR A 463 21.97 1.75 4.16
C TYR A 463 21.96 0.31 4.69
N TYR A 464 21.54 -0.65 3.87
CA TYR A 464 21.29 -2.02 4.32
C TYR A 464 22.17 -3.07 3.64
N HIS A 465 22.78 -2.76 2.49
CA HIS A 465 23.70 -3.68 1.79
C HIS A 465 25.16 -3.21 1.77
N GLY A 466 25.46 -2.04 2.37
CA GLY A 466 26.83 -1.52 2.45
C GLY A 466 27.49 -1.21 1.10
N ILE A 467 26.71 -0.95 0.05
CA ILE A 467 27.21 -0.55 -1.27
C ILE A 467 26.94 0.94 -1.47
N SER A 468 27.99 1.73 -1.66
CA SER A 468 27.86 3.18 -1.80
C SER A 468 27.09 3.53 -3.09
N ALA A 469 25.89 4.09 -2.96
CA ALA A 469 25.15 4.67 -4.09
C ALA A 469 25.02 6.19 -3.93
N VAL A 470 25.49 6.94 -4.92
CA VAL A 470 25.51 8.41 -4.94
C VAL A 470 24.98 8.96 -6.26
N THR A 471 24.46 10.19 -6.25
CA THR A 471 24.06 10.83 -7.51
C THR A 471 25.28 11.21 -8.37
N ALA A 472 25.08 11.42 -9.67
CA ALA A 472 26.11 11.94 -10.56
C ALA A 472 26.73 13.26 -10.05
N GLY A 473 25.91 14.21 -9.60
CA GLY A 473 26.41 15.45 -8.99
C GLY A 473 27.23 15.22 -7.70
N GLN A 474 26.81 14.30 -6.84
CA GLN A 474 27.57 13.93 -5.64
C GLN A 474 28.91 13.28 -6.00
N PHE A 475 28.92 12.36 -6.96
CA PHE A 475 30.15 11.74 -7.46
C PHE A 475 31.15 12.78 -7.96
N LYS A 476 30.69 13.76 -8.76
CA LYS A 476 31.51 14.88 -9.25
C LYS A 476 32.12 15.71 -8.12
N SER A 477 31.36 15.94 -7.03
CA SER A 477 31.87 16.62 -5.83
C SER A 477 32.94 15.80 -5.10
N ILE A 478 32.75 14.48 -4.97
CA ILE A 478 33.73 13.58 -4.36
C ILE A 478 35.00 13.53 -5.22
N LEU A 479 34.88 13.38 -6.53
CA LEU A 479 36.01 13.36 -7.46
C LEU A 479 36.84 14.65 -7.39
N ARG A 480 36.20 15.81 -7.27
CA ARG A 480 36.88 17.10 -7.11
C ARG A 480 37.62 17.23 -5.78
N SER A 481 37.12 16.63 -4.72
CA SER A 481 37.68 16.77 -3.36
C SER A 481 38.71 15.72 -3.02
N GLN A 482 38.54 14.47 -3.47
CA GLN A 482 39.41 13.33 -3.17
C GLN A 482 40.38 12.97 -4.31
N GLY A 483 40.13 13.47 -5.54
CA GLY A 483 40.89 13.12 -6.73
C GLY A 483 40.50 11.77 -7.34
N ALA A 484 41.03 11.47 -8.53
CA ALA A 484 40.76 10.23 -9.26
C ALA A 484 41.39 8.99 -8.58
N ASP A 485 42.54 9.16 -7.94
CA ASP A 485 43.26 8.07 -7.25
C ASP A 485 42.43 7.41 -6.14
N TYR A 486 41.50 8.15 -5.54
CA TYR A 486 40.54 7.62 -4.57
C TYR A 486 39.71 6.45 -5.13
N PHE A 487 39.49 6.43 -6.44
CA PHE A 487 38.65 5.46 -7.14
C PHE A 487 39.42 4.34 -7.84
N LYS A 488 40.75 4.31 -7.76
CA LYS A 488 41.62 3.40 -8.54
C LYS A 488 41.25 1.92 -8.43
N ASP A 489 40.82 1.49 -7.24
CA ASP A 489 40.45 0.10 -6.98
C ASP A 489 38.94 -0.16 -7.07
N TYR A 490 38.14 0.89 -7.30
CA TYR A 490 36.68 0.79 -7.35
C TYR A 490 36.19 0.13 -8.63
N GLU A 491 35.21 -0.75 -8.45
CA GLU A 491 34.31 -1.16 -9.51
C GLU A 491 33.09 -0.22 -9.49
N ILE A 492 32.97 0.60 -10.54
CA ILE A 492 31.97 1.65 -10.64
C ILE A 492 30.88 1.26 -11.63
N TYR A 493 29.64 1.43 -11.19
CA TYR A 493 28.44 1.25 -11.98
C TYR A 493 27.72 2.59 -12.14
N PHE A 494 27.66 3.13 -13.35
CA PHE A 494 26.88 4.33 -13.63
C PHE A 494 25.55 3.98 -14.29
N VAL A 495 24.44 4.36 -13.64
CA VAL A 495 23.08 4.16 -14.12
C VAL A 495 22.54 5.47 -14.68
N LYS A 496 22.41 5.52 -16.00
CA LYS A 496 21.76 6.62 -16.71
C LYS A 496 20.32 6.27 -17.02
N ALA A 497 19.40 7.10 -16.57
CA ALA A 497 17.99 7.05 -16.92
C ALA A 497 17.77 7.60 -18.34
N THR A 498 16.87 6.98 -19.12
CA THR A 498 16.46 7.47 -20.45
C THR A 498 15.13 8.23 -20.36
N ASP A 499 14.76 8.92 -21.43
CA ASP A 499 13.46 9.62 -21.52
C ASP A 499 12.24 8.68 -21.45
N SER A 500 12.46 7.36 -21.61
CA SER A 500 11.40 6.35 -21.53
C SER A 500 11.10 5.89 -20.09
N THR A 501 11.95 6.19 -19.11
CA THR A 501 11.70 5.85 -17.70
C THR A 501 10.88 6.93 -16.97
N SER A 502 10.50 6.64 -15.73
CA SER A 502 9.77 7.59 -14.89
C SER A 502 10.74 8.64 -14.33
N LEU A 503 10.63 9.87 -14.85
CA LEU A 503 11.46 11.03 -14.51
C LEU A 503 10.60 12.20 -14.04
N ASN A 504 11.19 13.15 -13.29
CA ASN A 504 10.57 14.44 -13.07
C ASN A 504 10.80 15.32 -14.32
N PRO A 505 9.75 15.69 -15.07
CA PRO A 505 9.90 16.45 -16.32
C PRO A 505 10.38 17.89 -16.09
N TYR A 506 10.29 18.40 -14.85
CA TYR A 506 10.72 19.75 -14.50
C TYR A 506 12.14 19.80 -13.91
N PHE A 507 12.83 18.67 -13.88
CA PHE A 507 14.17 18.56 -13.31
C PHE A 507 15.17 18.15 -14.38
N PHE A 508 16.15 19.02 -14.64
CA PHE A 508 17.22 18.76 -15.59
C PHE A 508 18.40 18.07 -14.90
N THR A 509 19.10 17.18 -15.61
CA THR A 509 20.17 16.32 -15.07
C THR A 509 21.53 16.61 -15.68
N PRO A 510 22.04 17.84 -15.51
CA PRO A 510 23.27 18.27 -16.19
C PRO A 510 24.44 17.37 -15.82
N ASP A 511 24.60 17.03 -14.54
CA ASP A 511 25.74 16.23 -14.09
C ASP A 511 25.69 14.79 -14.62
N ALA A 512 24.50 14.16 -14.65
CA ALA A 512 24.36 12.82 -15.23
C ALA A 512 24.59 12.80 -16.76
N ASN A 513 24.10 13.82 -17.48
CA ASN A 513 24.31 13.95 -18.93
C ASN A 513 25.78 14.23 -19.26
N ASP A 514 26.40 15.18 -18.55
CA ASP A 514 27.82 15.50 -18.72
C ASP A 514 28.69 14.28 -18.44
N PHE A 515 28.35 13.50 -17.41
CA PHE A 515 29.09 12.30 -17.06
C PHE A 515 28.94 11.20 -18.11
N GLU A 516 27.73 10.97 -18.64
CA GLU A 516 27.54 10.04 -19.76
C GLU A 516 28.37 10.46 -20.98
N ASN A 517 28.33 11.75 -21.34
CA ASN A 517 29.11 12.30 -22.45
C ASN A 517 30.62 12.12 -22.24
N PHE A 518 31.12 12.33 -21.02
CA PHE A 518 32.52 12.07 -20.68
C PHE A 518 32.90 10.59 -20.89
N LEU A 519 32.09 9.66 -20.38
CA LEU A 519 32.33 8.22 -20.53
C LEU A 519 32.37 7.80 -22.00
N ILE A 520 31.48 8.33 -22.84
CA ILE A 520 31.39 8.01 -24.26
C ILE A 520 32.53 8.68 -25.05
N GLN A 521 32.74 9.98 -24.88
CA GLN A 521 33.63 10.75 -25.76
C GLN A 521 35.10 10.65 -25.37
N GLN A 522 35.39 10.65 -24.07
CA GLN A 522 36.78 10.67 -23.58
C GLN A 522 37.29 9.26 -23.28
N LEU A 523 36.42 8.41 -22.73
CA LEU A 523 36.75 7.05 -22.31
C LEU A 523 36.33 5.97 -23.31
N GLN A 524 35.61 6.35 -24.38
CA GLN A 524 35.11 5.43 -25.42
C GLN A 524 34.33 4.23 -24.86
N LEU A 525 33.66 4.42 -23.72
CA LEU A 525 32.87 3.39 -23.06
C LEU A 525 31.46 3.31 -23.64
N THR A 526 30.99 2.08 -23.86
CA THR A 526 29.59 1.79 -24.17
C THR A 526 28.87 1.21 -22.94
N PRO A 527 27.53 1.34 -22.84
CA PRO A 527 26.79 0.66 -21.78
C PRO A 527 27.08 -0.85 -21.79
N GLY A 528 27.48 -1.39 -20.64
CA GLY A 528 27.66 -2.84 -20.47
C GLY A 528 26.34 -3.59 -20.39
N THR A 529 25.26 -2.90 -20.01
CA THR A 529 23.90 -3.46 -19.99
C THR A 529 22.87 -2.37 -20.28
N ILE A 530 21.82 -2.70 -21.01
CA ILE A 530 20.66 -1.84 -21.24
C ILE A 530 19.44 -2.54 -20.64
N ILE A 531 18.82 -1.90 -19.65
CA ILE A 531 17.55 -2.36 -19.08
C ILE A 531 16.43 -1.88 -19.99
N VAL A 532 15.64 -2.80 -20.54
CA VAL A 532 14.54 -2.49 -21.46
C VAL A 532 13.17 -2.79 -20.84
N ASN A 533 12.14 -2.08 -21.27
CA ASN A 533 10.75 -2.39 -20.91
C ASN A 533 10.21 -3.60 -21.70
N GLN A 534 8.94 -3.97 -21.51
CA GLN A 534 8.29 -5.07 -22.24
C GLN A 534 8.24 -4.85 -23.76
N GLN A 535 8.29 -3.60 -24.22
CA GLN A 535 8.27 -3.21 -25.63
C GLN A 535 9.69 -3.01 -26.22
N ALA A 536 10.72 -3.50 -25.51
CA ALA A 536 12.13 -3.36 -25.87
C ALA A 536 12.66 -1.91 -25.94
N ALA A 537 11.94 -0.92 -25.40
CA ALA A 537 12.44 0.44 -25.26
C ALA A 537 13.48 0.51 -24.13
N PRO A 538 14.62 1.20 -24.31
CA PRO A 538 15.66 1.33 -23.29
C PRO A 538 15.19 2.25 -22.17
N MET A 539 15.29 1.78 -20.93
CA MET A 539 14.84 2.47 -19.70
C MET A 539 16.02 2.98 -18.87
N PHE A 540 17.04 2.14 -18.74
CA PHE A 540 18.31 2.49 -18.10
C PHE A 540 19.48 1.97 -18.91
N LYS A 541 20.53 2.77 -19.01
CA LYS A 541 21.84 2.34 -19.50
C LYS A 541 22.75 2.18 -18.28
N VAL A 542 23.37 1.02 -18.17
CA VAL A 542 24.32 0.73 -17.08
C VAL A 542 25.72 0.61 -17.67
N TYR A 543 26.58 1.55 -17.30
CA TYR A 543 28.00 1.55 -17.61
C TYR A 543 28.75 0.89 -16.45
N LYS A 544 29.72 0.03 -16.76
CA LYS A 544 30.60 -0.61 -15.78
C LYS A 544 32.05 -0.30 -16.13
N PHE A 545 32.81 0.26 -15.19
CA PHE A 545 34.21 0.62 -15.40
C PHE A 545 34.99 0.68 -14.08
N SER A 546 36.31 0.79 -14.17
CA SER A 546 37.23 1.12 -13.08
C SER A 546 38.08 2.30 -13.53
N MET A 547 38.47 3.18 -12.59
CA MET A 547 39.28 4.38 -12.87
C MET A 547 40.78 4.12 -12.78
#